data_AF-A0A3D2WJ57-F1
#
_entry.id   AF-A0A3D2WJ57-F1
#
_cell.length_a   1.000
_cell.length_b   1.000
_cell.length_c   1.000
_cell.angle_alpha   90.00
_cell.angle_beta   90.00
_cell.angle_gamma   90.00
#
_symmetry.space_group_name_H-M   'P 1'
#
loop_
_entity.id
_entity.type
_entity.pdbx_description
1 polymer ?
#
loop_
_entity_poly.entity_id
_entity_poly.type
_entity_poly.pdbx_seq_one_letter_code
_entity_poly.pdbx_strand_id
1 'polypeptide(L)' 'MVPEVYVVIQSMEICFALPVEAIVGQYQVSIKPLVGCLENIRGISGCAILPNGDISWVIDPATLVLVDNMASGNDKVAAR' A
#
# COMPACT_ATOMS: atom_id res chain seq x y z
N MET A 1 0.09 -14.13 14.10
CA MET A 1 0.56 -12.87 14.72
C MET A 1 -0.36 -11.78 14.24
N VAL A 2 -1.01 -11.04 15.14
CA VAL A 2 -1.89 -9.91 14.77
C VAL A 2 -1.01 -8.65 14.77
N PRO A 3 -1.02 -7.84 13.71
CA PRO A 3 -0.20 -6.63 13.64
C PRO A 3 -0.71 -5.61 14.66
N GLU A 4 0.20 -5.00 15.42
CA GLU A 4 -0.13 -4.00 16.44
C GLU A 4 -0.42 -2.62 15.83
N VAL A 5 0.02 -2.39 14.59
CA VAL A 5 -0.09 -1.11 13.90
C VAL A 5 -0.77 -1.28 12.54
N TYR A 6 -1.72 -0.37 12.25
CA TYR A 6 -2.39 -0.27 10.97
C TYR A 6 -2.21 1.14 10.40
N VAL A 7 -1.81 1.22 9.13
CA VAL A 7 -1.77 2.48 8.38
C VAL A 7 -3.09 2.63 7.63
N VAL A 8 -3.88 3.63 8.01
CA VAL A 8 -5.15 3.93 7.32
C VAL A 8 -4.86 4.80 6.11
N ILE A 9 -5.33 4.36 4.94
CA ILE A 9 -5.09 4.99 3.65
C ILE A 9 -6.44 5.30 3.00
N GLN A 10 -6.64 6.58 2.67
CA GLN A 10 -7.71 7.00 1.77
C GLN A 10 -7.13 7.05 0.35
N SER A 11 -7.69 6.26 -0.56
CA SER A 11 -7.37 6.32 -2.00
C SER A 11 -8.67 6.47 -2.79
N MET A 12 -8.82 7.61 -3.47
CA MET A 12 -10.06 7.97 -4.16
C MET A 12 -11.27 7.86 -3.20
N GLU A 13 -12.29 7.06 -3.52
CA GLU A 13 -13.48 6.85 -2.69
C GLU A 13 -13.31 5.71 -1.67
N ILE A 14 -12.18 5.02 -1.65
CA ILE A 14 -11.98 3.82 -0.85
C ILE A 14 -11.00 4.10 0.29
N CYS A 15 -11.45 3.76 1.50
CA CYS A 15 -10.67 3.82 2.71
C CYS A 15 -10.33 2.39 3.15
N PHE A 16 -9.06 2.11 3.40
CA PHE A 16 -8.63 0.79 3.87
C PHE A 16 -7.47 0.91 4.86
N ALA A 17 -7.24 -0.16 5.62
CA ALA A 17 -6.16 -0.25 6.59
C ALA A 17 -5.12 -1.27 6.13
N LEU A 18 -3.86 -0.85 6.04
CA LEU A 18 -2.73 -1.73 5.76
C LEU A 18 -2.05 -2.13 7.08
N PRO A 19 -2.06 -3.42 7.46
CA PRO A 19 -1.31 -3.88 8.62
C PRO A 19 0.19 -3.73 8.39
N VAL A 20 0.91 -3.23 9.39
CA VAL A 20 2.38 -3.10 9.36
C VAL A 20 2.98 -3.58 10.67
N GLU A 21 4.24 -4.00 10.62
CA GLU A 21 4.99 -4.35 11.83
C GLU A 21 5.37 -3.09 12.63
N ALA A 22 5.86 -2.05 11.94
CA ALA A 22 6.29 -0.80 12.56
C ALA A 22 6.28 0.37 11.57
N ILE A 23 6.20 1.59 12.09
CA ILE A 23 6.43 2.83 11.33
C ILE A 23 7.88 3.25 11.57
N VAL A 24 8.72 3.16 10.53
CA VAL A 24 10.15 3.46 10.63
C VAL A 24 10.44 4.95 10.65
N GLY A 25 9.63 5.76 9.96
CA GLY A 25 9.78 7.21 9.90
C GLY A 25 9.19 7.81 8.63
N GLN A 26 9.46 9.09 8.43
CA GLN A 26 9.06 9.84 7.23
C GLN A 26 10.31 10.35 6.51
N TYR A 27 10.42 10.02 5.23
CA TYR A 27 11.58 10.37 4.41
C TYR A 27 11.12 11.10 3.15
N GLN A 28 11.83 12.14 2.77
CA GLN A 28 11.70 12.73 1.44
C GLN A 28 12.66 12.00 0.50
N VAL A 29 12.11 11.29 -0.48
CA VAL A 29 12.88 10.41 -1.38
C VAL A 29 12.53 10.66 -2.84
N SER A 30 13.46 10.32 -3.74
CA SER A 30 13.20 10.27 -5.18
C SER A 30 12.80 8.86 -5.58
N ILE A 31 11.67 8.73 -6.27
CA ILE A 31 11.19 7.46 -6.79
C ILE A 31 12.00 7.09 -8.04
N LYS A 32 12.52 5.87 -8.06
CA LYS A 32 13.19 5.26 -9.21
C LYS A 32 12.26 4.24 -9.86
N PRO A 33 12.13 4.24 -11.20
CA PRO A 33 11.29 3.29 -11.90
C PRO A 33 11.85 1.87 -11.76
N LEU A 34 10.95 0.88 -11.72
CA LEU A 34 11.33 -0.52 -11.83
C LEU A 34 11.46 -0.88 -13.30
N VAL A 35 12.44 -1.74 -13.63
CA VAL A 35 12.74 -2.13 -15.02
C VAL A 35 12.95 -3.63 -15.12
N GLY A 36 12.71 -4.19 -16.30
CA GLY A 36 12.97 -5.61 -16.58
C GLY A 36 12.06 -6.52 -15.77
N CYS A 37 12.63 -7.48 -15.03
CA CYS A 37 11.85 -8.46 -14.27
C CYS A 37 11.01 -7.86 -13.13
N LEU A 38 11.27 -6.61 -12.75
CA LEU A 38 10.54 -5.89 -11.70
C LEU A 38 9.51 -4.89 -12.25
N GLU A 39 9.40 -4.75 -13.58
CA GLU A 39 8.66 -3.67 -14.25
C GLU A 39 7.14 -3.71 -14.06
N ASN A 40 6.57 -4.77 -13.47
CA ASN A 40 5.12 -4.94 -13.35
C ASN A 40 4.69 -5.54 -12.00
N ILE A 41 5.38 -5.19 -10.91
CA ILE A 41 4.95 -5.63 -9.57
C ILE A 41 3.65 -4.91 -9.21
N ARG A 42 2.57 -5.69 -9.06
CA ARG A 42 1.25 -5.17 -8.64
C ARG A 42 1.38 -4.42 -7.32
N GLY A 43 0.74 -3.26 -7.21
CA GLY A 43 0.74 -2.49 -5.96
C GLY A 43 1.94 -1.57 -5.81
N ILE A 44 2.93 -1.60 -6.71
CA ILE A 44 4.20 -0.89 -6.57
C ILE A 44 4.39 0.09 -7.74
N SER A 45 4.66 1.35 -7.42
CA SER A 45 4.96 2.40 -8.41
C SER A 45 6.47 2.55 -8.68
N GLY A 46 7.32 2.05 -7.79
CA GLY A 46 8.76 2.23 -7.89
C GLY A 46 9.52 1.74 -6.67
N CYS A 47 10.81 2.05 -6.63
CA CYS A 47 11.63 1.92 -5.43
C CYS A 47 12.31 3.25 -5.08
N ALA A 48 12.83 3.33 -3.87
CA ALA A 48 13.62 4.46 -3.40
C ALA A 48 14.80 3.94 -2.58
N ILE A 49 15.93 4.67 -2.63
CA ILE A 49 17.04 4.44 -1.71
C ILE A 49 16.82 5.38 -0.52
N LEU A 50 16.71 4.81 0.67
CA LEU A 50 16.55 5.54 1.93
C LEU A 50 17.91 6.14 2.36
N PRO A 51 17.93 7.16 3.23
CA PRO A 51 19.19 7.80 3.67
C PRO A 51 20.18 6.85 4.36
N ASN A 52 19.70 5.74 4.91
CA ASN A 52 20.53 4.71 5.54
C ASN A 52 21.12 3.69 4.53
N GLY A 53 20.79 3.83 3.24
CA GLY A 53 21.26 2.96 2.16
C GLY A 53 20.30 1.80 1.82
N ASP A 54 19.23 1.60 2.59
CA ASP A 54 18.26 0.54 2.31
C ASP A 54 17.40 0.86 1.08
N ILE A 55 16.90 -0.19 0.43
CA ILE A 55 15.96 -0.07 -0.68
C ILE A 55 14.55 -0.23 -0.12
N SER A 56 13.71 0.78 -0.35
CA SER A 56 12.28 0.75 -0.04
C SER A 56 11.47 0.61 -1.32
N TRP A 57 10.35 -0.10 -1.24
CA TRP A 57 9.32 -0.08 -2.27
C TRP A 57 8.40 1.12 -2.05
N VAL A 58 7.90 1.69 -3.15
CA VAL A 58 6.87 2.72 -3.12
C VAL A 58 5.56 2.07 -3.51
N ILE A 59 4.66 1.95 -2.54
CA ILE A 59 3.33 1.39 -2.76
C ILE A 59 2.46 2.41 -3.50
N ASP A 60 1.69 1.95 -4.48
CA ASP A 60 0.61 2.72 -5.11
C ASP A 60 -0.75 2.27 -4.57
N PRO A 61 -1.36 3.03 -3.64
CA PRO A 61 -2.65 2.69 -3.05
C PRO A 61 -3.78 2.52 -4.07
N ALA A 62 -3.77 3.26 -5.19
CA ALA A 62 -4.85 3.17 -6.17
C ALA A 62 -4.86 1.78 -6.85
N THR A 63 -3.70 1.17 -7.01
CA THR A 63 -3.58 -0.17 -7.62
C THR A 63 -3.82 -1.31 -6.65
N LEU A 64 -3.70 -1.07 -5.34
CA LEU A 64 -4.02 -2.06 -4.30
C LEU A 64 -5.52 -2.31 -4.21
N VAL A 65 -6.32 -1.27 -4.43
CA VAL A 65 -7.77 -1.29 -4.26
C VAL A 65 -8.50 -1.97 -5.43
N LEU A 66 -7.84 -2.12 -6.59
CA LEU A 66 -8.40 -2.84 -7.74
C LEU A 66 -8.67 -4.34 -7.47
N VAL A 67 -8.22 -4.88 -6.33
CA VAL A 67 -8.34 -6.30 -5.99
C VAL A 67 -9.66 -6.64 -5.27
N ASP A 68 -10.50 -5.67 -4.89
CA ASP A 68 -11.68 -5.94 -4.03
C ASP A 68 -13.03 -6.19 -4.76
N ASN A 69 -13.07 -6.17 -6.10
CA ASN A 69 -14.33 -6.39 -6.84
C ASN A 69 -14.75 -7.88 -6.97
N MET A 70 -14.16 -8.80 -6.20
CA MET A 70 -14.57 -10.21 -6.18
C MET A 70 -14.88 -10.78 -4.78
N ALA A 71 -14.78 -9.99 -3.71
CA ALA A 71 -14.90 -10.51 -2.34
C ALA A 71 -15.96 -9.84 -1.45
N SER A 72 -16.78 -8.90 -1.95
CA SER A 72 -17.92 -8.38 -1.17
C SER A 72 -19.24 -9.02 -1.62
N GLY A 73 -19.43 -10.27 -1.18
CA GLY A 73 -20.75 -10.87 -1.05
C GLY A 73 -21.36 -10.47 0.30
N ASN A 74 -22.47 -9.73 0.24
CA ASN A 74 -23.50 -9.61 1.28
C ASN A 74 -23.03 -9.33 2.72
N ASP A 75 -22.96 -8.05 3.08
CA ASP A 75 -23.46 -7.60 4.38
C ASP A 75 -24.40 -6.40 4.21
N LYS A 76 -25.70 -6.73 4.20
CA LYS A 76 -26.74 -5.77 4.54
C LYS A 76 -26.55 -5.36 6.00
N VAL A 77 -26.07 -4.15 6.24
CA VAL A 77 -26.38 -3.44 7.48
C VAL A 77 -27.20 -2.21 7.12
N ALA A 78 -28.50 -2.43 7.08
CA ALA A 78 -29.45 -1.41 7.46
C ALA A 78 -29.21 -1.06 8.93
N ALA A 79 -28.93 0.21 9.23
CA ALA A 79 -29.61 0.98 10.27
C ALA A 79 -28.86 2.28 10.56
N ARG A 80 -29.48 3.37 10.09
CA ARG A 80 -29.48 4.74 10.65
C ARG A 80 -28.28 5.63 10.38
#